data_AF-A0A636GEF0-F1
#
_entry.id   AF-A0A636GEF0-F1
#
_cell.length_a   1.000
_cell.length_b   1.000
_cell.length_c   1.000
_cell.angle_alpha   90.00
_cell.angle_beta   90.00
_cell.angle_gamma   90.00
#
_symmetry.space_group_name_H-M   'P 1'
#
loop_
_entity.id
_entity.type
_entity.pdbx_description
1 polymer ?
#
loop_
_entity_poly.entity_id
_entity_poly.type
_entity_poly.pdbx_seq_one_letter_code
_entity_poly.pdbx_strand_id
1 'polypeptide(L)'
;MVFSWTKENIHYLHEHAGTLTSREIAEALGTNVTAVRNMAARLKLSLRVRGYTPGQADQVHELYASRGDVSIRDISAKTGLSYGAVSYILYAANRKTKPLYNRIRFVEFETEESTRFSVETELIDASRTCLERLTSEPGVQDIWLLDGAHFKARNIYFTERIISAGSRHRGRCC
;
A
#
# COMPACT_ATOMS: atom_id res chain seq x y z
N MET A 1 -14.40 -35.14 32.03
CA MET A 1 -14.19 -35.57 30.63
C MET A 1 -12.84 -35.07 30.17
N VAL A 2 -12.02 -35.92 29.53
CA VAL A 2 -10.71 -35.55 29.00
C VAL A 2 -10.92 -35.03 27.57
N PHE A 3 -10.47 -33.81 27.29
CA PHE A 3 -10.52 -33.23 25.95
C PHE A 3 -9.66 -34.04 24.96
N SER A 4 -10.19 -34.31 23.78
CA SER A 4 -9.49 -35.03 22.70
C SER A 4 -9.41 -34.19 21.43
N TRP A 5 -8.30 -34.35 20.71
CA TRP A 5 -8.09 -33.70 19.42
C TRP A 5 -8.74 -34.51 18.31
N THR A 6 -10.02 -34.23 18.03
CA THR A 6 -10.73 -34.79 16.88
C THR A 6 -10.38 -34.02 15.59
N LYS A 7 -10.77 -34.55 14.44
CA LYS A 7 -10.53 -33.89 13.14
C LYS A 7 -11.21 -32.53 13.08
N GLU A 8 -12.40 -32.40 13.67
CA GLU A 8 -13.18 -31.17 13.74
C GLU A 8 -12.45 -30.12 14.59
N ASN A 9 -11.91 -30.51 15.75
CA ASN A 9 -11.15 -29.61 16.62
C ASN A 9 -9.83 -29.15 15.96
N ILE A 10 -9.19 -30.02 15.17
CA ILE A 10 -8.01 -29.68 14.38
C ILE A 10 -8.38 -28.72 13.24
N HIS A 11 -9.50 -28.95 12.56
CA HIS A 11 -10.01 -28.04 11.51
C HIS A 11 -10.30 -26.65 12.07
N TYR A 12 -11.01 -26.59 13.20
CA TYR A 12 -11.31 -25.34 13.90
C TYR A 12 -10.04 -24.57 14.28
N LEU A 13 -9.03 -25.29 14.79
CA LEU A 13 -7.73 -24.69 15.10
C LEU A 13 -7.04 -24.13 13.85
N HIS A 14 -7.14 -24.81 12.70
CA HIS A 14 -6.59 -24.34 11.43
C HIS A 14 -7.29 -23.08 10.91
N GLU A 15 -8.62 -23.05 10.92
CA GLU A 15 -9.39 -21.92 10.41
C GLU A 15 -9.23 -20.66 11.26
N HIS A 16 -8.95 -20.81 12.56
CA HIS A 16 -8.90 -19.68 13.48
C HIS A 16 -7.48 -19.33 13.93
N ALA A 17 -6.47 -20.09 13.50
CA ALA A 17 -5.07 -19.79 13.74
C ALA A 17 -4.69 -18.41 13.18
N GLY A 18 -4.31 -17.49 14.07
CA GLY A 18 -3.89 -16.14 13.70
C GLY A 18 -5.04 -15.13 13.52
N THR A 19 -6.28 -15.58 13.71
CA THR A 19 -7.49 -14.73 13.77
C THR A 19 -7.97 -14.59 15.21
N LEU A 20 -8.06 -15.70 15.95
CA LEU A 20 -8.46 -15.73 17.35
C LEU A 20 -7.25 -15.93 18.27
N THR A 21 -7.34 -15.38 19.48
CA THR A 21 -6.33 -15.59 20.51
C THR A 21 -6.37 -17.04 21.00
N SER A 22 -5.24 -17.53 21.53
CA SER A 22 -5.19 -18.88 22.10
C SER A 22 -6.19 -19.10 23.25
N ARG A 23 -6.68 -18.02 23.89
CA ARG A 23 -7.70 -18.07 24.93
C ARG A 23 -9.08 -18.29 24.34
N GLU A 24 -9.48 -17.51 23.34
CA GLU A 24 -10.78 -17.65 22.67
C GLU A 24 -10.91 -19.02 21.99
N ILE A 25 -9.84 -19.52 21.38
CA ILE A 25 -9.80 -20.87 20.80
C ILE A 25 -9.97 -21.93 21.89
N ALA A 26 -9.35 -21.75 23.05
CA ALA A 26 -9.44 -22.69 24.16
C ALA A 26 -10.86 -22.71 24.77
N GLU A 27 -11.49 -21.55 24.92
CA GLU A 27 -12.87 -21.42 25.39
C GLU A 27 -13.85 -22.09 24.41
N ALA A 28 -13.72 -21.83 23.11
CA ALA A 28 -14.58 -22.43 22.08
C ALA A 28 -14.45 -23.96 21.99
N LEU A 29 -13.25 -24.49 22.20
CA LEU A 29 -12.98 -25.94 22.19
C LEU A 29 -13.21 -26.60 23.56
N GLY A 30 -13.52 -25.83 24.62
CA GLY A 30 -13.66 -26.35 25.98
C GLY A 30 -12.38 -26.99 26.53
N THR A 31 -11.21 -26.43 26.20
CA THR A 31 -9.89 -26.98 26.54
C THR A 31 -8.99 -25.94 27.23
N ASN A 32 -7.74 -26.32 27.51
CA ASN A 32 -6.74 -25.42 28.09
C ASN A 32 -5.92 -24.72 26.99
N VAL A 33 -5.65 -23.43 27.19
CA VAL A 33 -4.74 -22.61 26.35
C VAL A 33 -3.40 -23.29 26.10
N THR A 34 -2.84 -23.98 27.09
CA THR A 34 -1.57 -24.72 26.93
C THR A 34 -1.71 -25.88 25.95
N ALA A 35 -2.85 -26.59 25.97
CA ALA A 35 -3.11 -27.67 25.03
C ALA A 35 -3.22 -27.14 23.59
N VAL A 36 -3.91 -26.01 23.40
CA VAL A 36 -4.01 -25.32 22.10
C VAL A 36 -2.62 -24.90 21.58
N ARG A 37 -1.78 -24.29 22.42
CA ARG A 37 -0.42 -23.87 22.04
C ARG A 37 0.47 -25.06 21.68
N ASN A 38 0.42 -26.13 22.46
CA ASN A 38 1.19 -27.34 22.19
C ASN A 38 0.76 -28.01 20.89
N MET A 39 -0.54 -28.05 20.62
CA MET A 39 -1.04 -28.61 19.36
C MET A 39 -0.67 -27.74 18.17
N ALA A 40 -0.82 -26.42 18.28
CA ALA A 40 -0.38 -25.51 17.22
C ALA A 40 1.12 -25.62 16.94
N ALA A 41 1.96 -25.78 17.97
CA ALA A 41 3.39 -26.04 17.79
C ALA A 41 3.65 -27.36 17.05
N ARG A 42 2.92 -28.44 17.38
CA ARG A 42 3.00 -29.73 16.67
C ARG A 42 2.58 -29.62 15.20
N LEU A 43 1.55 -28.83 14.92
CA LEU A 43 1.03 -28.57 13.58
C LEU A 43 1.82 -27.48 12.82
N LYS A 44 2.85 -26.88 13.43
CA LYS A 44 3.62 -25.75 12.90
C LYS A 44 2.73 -24.54 12.53
N LEU A 45 1.65 -24.33 13.27
CA LEU A 45 0.72 -23.22 13.13
C LEU A 45 1.14 -22.03 14.00
N SER A 46 1.10 -20.83 13.43
CA SER A 46 1.28 -19.59 14.18
C SER A 46 -0.06 -19.12 14.75
N LEU A 47 -0.18 -19.11 16.08
CA LEU A 47 -1.34 -18.55 16.79
C LEU A 47 -1.23 -17.04 17.02
N ARG A 48 -0.23 -16.38 16.43
CA ARG A 48 -0.06 -14.94 16.57
C ARG A 48 -1.20 -14.24 15.84
N VAL A 49 -2.15 -13.72 16.60
CA VAL A 49 -3.21 -12.87 16.07
C VAL A 49 -2.57 -11.66 15.39
N ARG A 50 -2.78 -11.53 14.09
CA ARG A 50 -2.42 -10.29 13.39
C ARG A 50 -3.47 -9.26 13.78
N GLY A 51 -3.06 -8.05 14.14
CA GLY A 51 -3.99 -6.97 14.48
C GLY A 51 -4.82 -6.45 13.29
N TYR A 52 -4.75 -7.14 12.14
CA TYR A 52 -5.47 -6.87 10.91
C TYR A 52 -5.52 -8.14 10.06
N THR A 53 -6.64 -8.35 9.36
CA THR A 53 -6.81 -9.46 8.40
C THR A 53 -6.15 -9.14 7.06
N PRO A 54 -5.86 -10.15 6.20
CA PRO A 54 -5.35 -9.90 4.84
C PRO A 54 -6.28 -8.99 4.02
N GLY A 55 -7.60 -9.20 4.08
CA GLY A 55 -8.57 -8.36 3.37
C GLY A 55 -8.57 -6.90 3.85
N GLN A 56 -8.37 -6.66 5.15
CA GLN A 56 -8.21 -5.29 5.67
C GLN A 56 -6.90 -4.64 5.20
N ALA A 57 -5.82 -5.41 5.01
CA ALA A 57 -4.59 -4.88 4.44
C ALA A 57 -4.78 -4.49 2.97
N ASP A 58 -5.47 -5.32 2.19
CA ASP A 58 -5.79 -5.02 0.79
C ASP A 58 -6.65 -3.76 0.67
N GLN A 59 -7.66 -3.61 1.55
CA GLN A 59 -8.50 -2.42 1.62
C GLN A 59 -7.72 -1.16 2.00
N VAL A 60 -6.77 -1.25 2.94
CA VAL A 60 -5.86 -0.13 3.28
C VAL A 60 -5.06 0.30 2.05
N HIS A 61 -4.56 -0.65 1.28
CA HIS A 61 -3.79 -0.38 0.07
C HIS A 61 -4.63 0.25 -1.05
N GLU A 62 -5.86 -0.24 -1.25
CA GLU A 62 -6.79 0.31 -2.25
C GLU A 62 -7.19 1.75 -1.91
N LEU A 63 -7.54 2.01 -0.64
CA LEU A 63 -7.90 3.36 -0.18
C LEU A 63 -6.72 4.32 -0.29
N TYR A 64 -5.49 3.88 0.02
CA TYR A 64 -4.29 4.69 -0.10
C TYR A 64 -3.88 4.95 -1.56
N ALA A 65 -4.15 4.01 -2.48
CA ALA A 65 -3.86 4.15 -3.91
C ALA A 65 -4.90 4.99 -4.67
N SER A 66 -6.06 5.25 -4.08
CA SER A 66 -7.08 6.12 -4.67
C SER A 66 -6.52 7.53 -4.88
N ARG A 67 -6.87 8.18 -6.00
CA ARG A 67 -6.34 9.52 -6.40
C ARG A 67 -6.71 10.68 -5.48
N GLY A 68 -7.37 10.43 -4.35
CA GLY A 68 -7.74 11.46 -3.38
C GLY A 68 -6.63 11.67 -2.34
N ASP A 69 -6.59 12.87 -1.76
CA ASP A 69 -5.78 13.16 -0.56
C ASP A 69 -6.39 12.44 0.66
N VAL A 70 -6.32 11.11 0.67
CA VAL A 70 -6.85 10.31 1.77
C VAL A 70 -5.79 10.23 2.86
N SER A 71 -6.08 10.83 4.02
CA SER A 71 -5.16 10.78 5.15
C SER A 71 -5.17 9.38 5.79
N ILE A 72 -4.07 9.01 6.46
CA ILE A 72 -3.99 7.75 7.23
C ILE A 72 -5.11 7.67 8.28
N ARG A 73 -5.55 8.82 8.81
CA ARG A 73 -6.65 8.91 9.77
C ARG A 73 -7.99 8.54 9.13
N ASP A 74 -8.21 8.95 7.88
CA ASP A 74 -9.41 8.59 7.12
C ASP A 74 -9.42 7.10 6.77
N ILE A 75 -8.25 6.55 6.43
CA ILE A 75 -8.09 5.10 6.15
C ILE A 75 -8.36 4.28 7.43
N SER A 76 -7.84 4.72 8.57
CA SER A 76 -8.12 4.13 9.88
C SER A 76 -9.63 4.12 10.18
N ALA A 77 -10.32 5.24 9.95
CA ALA A 77 -11.76 5.34 10.15
C ALA A 77 -12.55 4.42 9.21
N LYS A 78 -12.14 4.31 7.93
CA LYS A 78 -12.81 3.47 6.93
C LYS A 78 -12.56 1.97 7.09
N THR A 79 -11.37 1.58 7.55
CA THR A 79 -10.99 0.16 7.70
C THR A 79 -11.23 -0.40 9.10
N GLY A 80 -11.55 0.46 10.07
CA GLY A 80 -11.68 0.10 11.48
C GLY A 80 -10.35 -0.29 12.14
N LEU A 81 -9.23 -0.10 11.45
CA LEU A 81 -7.89 -0.38 11.96
C LEU A 81 -7.36 0.79 12.78
N SER A 82 -6.52 0.50 13.76
CA SER A 82 -5.77 1.54 14.46
C SER A 82 -4.81 2.25 13.50
N TYR A 83 -4.55 3.54 13.74
CA TYR A 83 -3.56 4.32 13.00
C TYR A 83 -2.22 3.60 12.88
N GLY A 84 -1.74 3.00 13.98
CA GLY A 84 -0.48 2.26 14.00
C GLY A 84 -0.49 1.01 13.10
N ALA A 85 -1.62 0.30 13.02
CA ALA A 85 -1.77 -0.85 12.12
C ALA A 85 -1.75 -0.41 10.65
N VAL A 86 -2.47 0.66 10.30
CA VAL A 86 -2.46 1.24 8.95
C VAL A 86 -1.04 1.69 8.55
N SER A 87 -0.36 2.42 9.43
CA SER A 87 1.02 2.85 9.21
C SER A 87 1.98 1.66 9.06
N TYR A 88 1.78 0.60 9.83
CA TYR A 88 2.60 -0.61 9.74
C TYR A 88 2.38 -1.34 8.41
N ILE A 89 1.13 -1.48 7.97
CA ILE A 89 0.75 -2.10 6.69
C ILE A 89 1.40 -1.34 5.52
N LEU A 90 1.30 -0.01 5.52
CA LEU A 90 1.83 0.82 4.44
C LEU A 90 3.36 0.86 4.39
N TYR A 91 4.02 1.01 5.55
CA TYR A 91 5.44 1.40 5.58
C TYR A 91 6.39 0.32 6.15
N ALA A 92 5.91 -0.58 7.01
CA ALA A 92 6.78 -1.51 7.73
C ALA A 92 6.67 -2.96 7.23
N ALA A 93 5.50 -3.39 6.75
CA ALA A 93 5.29 -4.73 6.19
C ALA A 93 6.14 -4.98 4.92
N ASN A 94 6.58 -3.91 4.26
CA ASN A 94 7.34 -3.94 2.99
C ASN A 94 8.87 -4.13 3.17
N ARG A 95 9.38 -4.43 4.38
CA ARG A 95 10.84 -4.59 4.63
C ARG A 95 11.44 -5.92 4.16
N LYS A 96 10.64 -6.94 3.84
CA LYS A 96 11.12 -8.30 3.47
C LYS A 96 10.71 -8.78 2.07
N THR A 97 9.76 -8.12 1.43
CA THR A 97 9.30 -8.40 0.06
C THR A 97 9.63 -7.20 -0.82
N LYS A 98 10.01 -7.42 -2.08
CA LYS A 98 10.30 -6.35 -3.06
C LYS A 98 9.27 -5.21 -2.92
N PRO A 99 9.69 -3.94 -3.02
CA PRO A 99 8.78 -2.82 -2.81
C PRO A 99 7.58 -2.95 -3.73
N LEU A 100 6.42 -3.25 -3.14
CA LEU A 100 5.13 -3.32 -3.84
C LEU A 100 4.69 -1.95 -4.39
N TYR A 101 5.38 -0.87 -3.99
CA TYR A 101 5.05 0.51 -4.30
C TYR A 101 6.32 1.29 -4.62
N ASN A 102 6.31 2.03 -5.72
CA ASN A 102 7.37 2.94 -6.11
C ASN A 102 6.92 4.38 -5.87
N ARG A 103 7.78 5.20 -5.27
CA ARG A 103 7.59 6.66 -5.26
C ARG A 103 7.97 7.16 -6.64
N ILE A 104 6.98 7.63 -7.40
CA ILE A 104 7.19 8.23 -8.71
C ILE A 104 6.94 9.72 -8.56
N ARG A 105 7.90 10.50 -9.04
CA ARG A 105 7.79 11.96 -9.08
C ARG A 105 7.10 12.36 -10.36
N PHE A 106 6.19 13.31 -10.25
CA PHE A 106 5.48 13.92 -11.36
C PHE A 106 5.80 15.41 -11.41
N VAL A 107 5.86 15.94 -12.63
CA VAL A 107 5.85 17.36 -12.93
C VAL A 107 4.46 17.70 -13.43
N GLU A 108 3.77 18.58 -12.71
CA GLU A 108 2.50 19.14 -13.13
C GLU A 108 2.73 20.54 -13.67
N PHE A 109 2.13 20.84 -14.83
CA PHE A 109 2.27 22.13 -15.47
C PHE A 109 1.06 22.47 -16.34
N GLU A 110 0.89 23.76 -16.61
CA GLU A 110 -0.12 24.28 -17.52
C GLU A 110 0.53 24.70 -18.83
N THR A 111 -0.13 24.45 -19.96
CA THR A 111 0.29 24.99 -21.26
C THR A 111 -0.22 26.42 -21.48
N GLU A 112 0.25 27.07 -22.54
CA GLU A 112 -0.27 28.38 -22.99
C GLU A 112 -1.79 28.34 -23.25
N GLU A 113 -2.31 27.19 -23.69
CA GLU A 113 -3.74 26.94 -23.90
C GLU A 113 -4.54 26.68 -22.60
N SER A 114 -3.90 26.79 -21.43
CA SER A 114 -4.48 26.50 -20.11
C SER A 114 -4.82 25.02 -19.87
N THR A 115 -4.25 24.11 -20.66
CA THR A 115 -4.40 22.66 -20.45
C THR A 115 -3.39 22.18 -19.43
N ARG A 116 -3.86 21.45 -18.40
CA ARG A 116 -3.01 20.87 -17.35
C ARG A 116 -2.49 19.51 -17.75
N PHE A 117 -1.18 19.33 -17.63
CA PHE A 117 -0.50 18.05 -17.83
C PHE A 117 0.21 17.61 -16.56
N SER A 118 0.28 16.30 -16.36
CA SER A 118 0.99 15.65 -15.26
C SER A 118 1.87 14.57 -15.87
N VAL A 119 3.18 14.79 -15.89
CA VAL A 119 4.14 13.88 -16.53
C VAL A 119 5.11 13.32 -15.51
N GLU A 120 5.43 12.03 -15.60
CA GLU A 120 6.44 11.41 -14.74
C GLU A 120 7.82 12.02 -15.01
N THR A 121 8.57 12.34 -13.96
CA THR A 121 9.90 12.96 -14.10
C THR A 121 10.89 12.05 -14.84
N GLU A 122 10.70 10.72 -14.77
CA GLU A 122 11.53 9.75 -15.48
C GLU A 122 11.33 9.80 -17.00
N LEU A 123 10.22 10.36 -17.48
CA LEU A 123 9.91 10.51 -18.91
C LEU A 123 10.41 11.84 -19.48
N ILE A 124 10.92 12.74 -18.63
CA ILE A 124 11.48 14.02 -19.06
C ILE A 124 12.91 13.82 -19.53
N ASP A 125 13.24 14.36 -20.69
CA ASP A 125 14.59 14.38 -21.21
C ASP A 125 15.45 15.36 -20.41
N ALA A 126 16.20 14.83 -19.45
CA ALA A 126 17.10 15.60 -18.59
C ALA A 126 18.30 16.22 -19.35
N SER A 127 18.58 15.81 -20.58
CA SER A 127 19.64 16.41 -21.41
C SER A 127 19.19 17.73 -22.04
N ARG A 128 17.89 17.90 -22.25
CA ARG A 128 17.27 19.09 -22.87
C ARG A 128 16.49 19.94 -21.88
N THR A 129 16.04 19.35 -20.78
CA THR A 129 15.23 20.01 -19.76
C THR A 129 15.98 20.02 -18.42
N CYS A 130 16.45 21.18 -17.99
CA CYS A 130 17.06 21.34 -16.67
C CYS A 130 15.98 21.37 -15.57
N LEU A 131 15.72 20.21 -14.96
CA LEU A 131 14.72 20.04 -13.89
C LEU A 131 14.93 20.99 -12.70
N GLU A 132 16.16 21.39 -12.38
CA GLU A 132 16.51 22.30 -11.29
C GLU A 132 16.06 23.76 -11.54
N ARG A 133 15.88 24.15 -12.82
CA ARG A 133 15.45 25.50 -13.21
C ARG A 133 13.92 25.64 -13.26
N LEU A 134 13.19 24.52 -13.38
CA LEU A 134 11.73 24.49 -13.52
C LEU A 134 10.97 25.12 -12.34
N THR A 135 11.50 25.04 -11.12
CA THR A 135 10.89 25.65 -9.93
C THR A 135 11.45 27.02 -9.55
N SER A 136 12.59 27.40 -10.12
CA SER A 136 13.38 28.54 -9.64
C SER A 136 13.11 29.81 -10.44
N GLU A 137 12.71 29.68 -11.71
CA GLU A 137 12.48 30.82 -12.60
C GLU A 137 10.97 31.01 -12.89
N PRO A 138 10.38 32.15 -12.52
CA PRO A 138 9.02 32.48 -12.95
C PRO A 138 8.99 32.77 -14.45
N GLY A 139 8.20 32.01 -15.21
CA GLY A 139 8.09 32.19 -16.66
C GLY A 139 7.54 30.96 -17.38
N VAL A 140 7.44 31.08 -18.71
CA VAL A 140 7.16 29.93 -19.60
C VAL A 140 8.47 29.19 -19.83
N GLN A 141 8.50 27.89 -19.56
CA GLN A 141 9.68 27.05 -19.70
C GLN A 141 9.39 25.87 -20.63
N ASP A 142 10.40 25.46 -21.40
CA ASP A 142 10.28 24.34 -22.33
C ASP A 142 10.54 23.00 -21.61
N ILE A 143 9.59 22.06 -21.70
CA ILE A 143 9.70 20.70 -21.19
C ILE A 143 9.74 19.73 -22.36
N TRP A 144 10.83 18.97 -22.46
CA TRP A 144 11.04 17.93 -23.47
C TRP A 144 10.89 16.55 -22.84
N LEU A 145 10.14 15.68 -23.51
CA LEU A 145 9.99 14.28 -23.11
C LEU A 145 10.90 13.36 -23.94
N LEU A 146 11.18 12.17 -23.41
CA LEU A 146 12.03 11.16 -24.06
C LEU A 146 11.46 10.64 -25.38
N ASP A 147 10.15 10.75 -25.59
CA ASP A 147 9.47 10.40 -26.85
C ASP A 147 9.57 11.50 -27.93
N GLY A 148 10.18 12.64 -27.60
CA GLY A 148 10.33 13.80 -28.48
C GLY A 148 9.19 14.82 -28.39
N ALA A 149 8.19 14.59 -27.52
CA ALA A 149 7.16 15.59 -27.27
C ALA A 149 7.73 16.83 -26.58
N HIS A 150 7.19 18.00 -26.93
CA HIS A 150 7.62 19.31 -26.46
C HIS A 150 6.44 20.10 -25.93
N PHE A 151 6.60 20.67 -24.75
CA PHE A 151 5.59 21.49 -24.10
C PHE A 151 6.18 22.82 -23.66
N LYS A 152 5.42 23.90 -23.90
CA LYS A 152 5.64 25.19 -23.24
C LYS A 152 4.83 25.23 -21.96
N ALA A 153 5.52 25.18 -20.83
CA ALA A 153 4.95 24.99 -19.51
C ALA A 153 5.00 26.27 -18.68
N ARG A 154 3.91 26.58 -17.97
CA ARG A 154 3.82 27.60 -16.92
C ARG A 154 3.23 26.97 -15.65
N ASN A 155 3.36 27.63 -14.51
CA ASN A 155 2.84 27.14 -13.21
C ASN A 155 3.30 25.70 -12.92
N ILE A 156 4.63 25.50 -12.89
CA ILE A 156 5.23 24.17 -12.78
C ILE A 156 5.37 23.78 -11.30
N TYR A 157 4.87 22.61 -10.95
CA TYR A 157 4.97 22.05 -9.60
C TYR A 157 5.44 20.61 -9.63
N PHE A 158 6.24 20.23 -8.65
CA PHE A 158 6.61 18.84 -8.43
C PHE A 158 5.67 18.21 -7.41
N THR A 159 5.08 17.07 -7.78
CA THR A 159 4.30 16.26 -6.85
C THR A 159 4.88 14.85 -6.77
N GLU A 160 4.88 14.26 -5.58
CA GLU A 160 5.27 12.86 -5.40
C GLU A 160 4.02 12.01 -5.26
N ARG A 161 3.93 10.93 -6.04
CA ARG A 161 2.84 9.95 -5.93
C ARG A 161 3.42 8.57 -5.72
N ILE A 162 2.82 7.82 -4.80
CA ILE A 162 3.21 6.42 -4.56
C ILE A 162 2.32 5.55 -5.44
N ILE A 163 2.94 4.84 -6.39
CA ILE A 163 2.24 4.01 -7.36
C ILE A 163 2.54 2.53 -7.07
N SER A 164 1.53 1.67 -7.15
CA SER A 164 1.73 0.22 -7.02
C SER A 164 2.58 -0.31 -8.18
N ALA A 165 3.53 -1.20 -7.88
CA ALA A 165 4.48 -1.73 -8.86
C ALA A 165 3.80 -2.47 -10.02
N GLY A 166 2.53 -2.89 -9.86
CA GLY A 166 1.72 -3.56 -10.88
C GLY A 166 0.98 -2.64 -11.86
N SER A 167 0.92 -1.32 -11.64
CA SER A 167 0.17 -0.41 -12.52
C SER A 167 1.00 0.17 -13.68
N ARG A 168 2.28 -0.21 -13.82
CA ARG A 168 3.19 0.23 -14.91
C ARG A 168 2.76 -0.23 -16.32
N HIS A 169 1.61 -0.89 -16.49
CA HIS A 169 1.15 -1.45 -17.76
C HIS A 169 -0.25 -1.03 -18.22
N ARG A 170 -0.68 0.20 -17.91
CA ARG A 170 -1.81 0.81 -18.65
C ARG A 170 -1.56 2.28 -18.99
N GLY A 171 -0.45 2.54 -19.69
CA GLY A 171 -0.35 3.71 -20.55
C GLY A 171 -1.14 3.45 -21.83
N ARG A 172 -2.46 3.69 -21.81
CA ARG A 172 -3.25 3.86 -23.02
C ARG A 172 -3.61 5.33 -23.10
N CYS A 173 -3.03 6.02 -24.08
CA CYS A 173 -3.42 7.35 -24.49
C CYS A 173 -4.92 7.35 -24.81
N CYS A 174 -5.64 8.29 -24.23
CA CYS A 174 -6.87 8.85 -24.79
C CYS A 174 -6.61 10.33 -25.03
#